data_AF-A0A9Q1HIR5-F1
#
_entry.id   AF-A0A9Q1HIR5-F1
#
_cell.length_a   1.000
_cell.length_b   1.000
_cell.length_c   1.000
_cell.angle_alpha   90.00
_cell.angle_beta   90.00
_cell.angle_gamma   90.00
#
_symmetry.space_group_name_H-M   'P 1'
#
loop_
_entity.id
_entity.type
_entity.pdbx_description
1 polymer ?
#
loop_
_entity_poly.entity_id
_entity_poly.type
_entity_poly.pdbx_seq_one_letter_code
_entity_poly.pdbx_strand_id
1 'polypeptide(L)' 'MISYSCMQNIGSIIKSHNRKIIEKSTEPTKDCNCRKPEECPMNGKCLSSQVVYNATVTSGNTSTSHVGLAGGTFK' A
#
# COMPACT_ATOMS: atom_id res chain seq x y z
N MET A 1 -45.55 -19.16 12.75
CA MET A 1 -45.15 -18.48 11.50
C MET A 1 -43.87 -17.71 11.79
N ILE A 2 -42.79 -18.01 11.08
CA ILE A 2 -41.52 -17.26 11.20
C ILE A 2 -41.68 -15.97 10.38
N SER A 3 -41.78 -14.84 11.08
CA SER A 3 -41.91 -13.53 10.44
C SER A 3 -40.54 -13.06 9.99
N TYR A 4 -40.30 -13.02 8.67
CA TYR A 4 -39.09 -12.48 8.04
C TYR A 4 -38.99 -10.94 8.13
N SER A 5 -39.80 -10.29 8.98
CA SER A 5 -39.95 -8.83 9.06
C SER A 5 -38.68 -8.08 9.46
N CYS A 6 -37.70 -8.74 10.07
CA CYS A 6 -36.47 -8.09 10.55
C CYS A 6 -35.20 -8.56 9.81
N MET A 7 -35.32 -9.46 8.83
CA MET A 7 -34.15 -9.99 8.15
C MET A 7 -33.75 -9.07 7.00
N GLN A 8 -32.58 -8.45 7.13
CA GLN A 8 -32.02 -7.62 6.08
C GLN A 8 -31.77 -8.45 4.82
N ASN A 9 -31.99 -7.85 3.65
CA ASN A 9 -31.73 -8.49 2.37
C ASN A 9 -30.27 -8.97 2.31
N ILE A 10 -30.06 -10.27 2.10
CA ILE A 10 -28.73 -10.89 2.07
C ILE A 10 -27.85 -10.25 0.98
N GLY A 11 -28.44 -9.90 -0.17
CA GLY A 11 -27.74 -9.18 -1.23
C GLY A 11 -27.23 -7.81 -0.78
N SER A 12 -28.01 -7.08 0.04
CA SER A 12 -27.58 -5.81 0.64
C SER A 12 -26.43 -6.00 1.63
N ILE A 13 -26.43 -7.09 2.40
CA ILE A 13 -25.34 -7.42 3.33
C ILE A 13 -24.03 -7.66 2.55
N ILE A 14 -24.09 -8.50 1.50
CA ILE A 14 -22.93 -8.81 0.65
C ILE A 14 -22.39 -7.55 -0.02
N LYS A 15 -23.27 -6.72 -0.60
CA LYS A 15 -22.87 -5.46 -1.24
C LYS A 15 -22.22 -4.50 -0.26
N SER A 16 -22.77 -4.35 0.95
CA SER A 16 -22.21 -3.49 2.00
C SER A 16 -20.82 -3.98 2.44
N HIS A 17 -20.66 -5.29 2.60
CA HIS A 17 -19.38 -5.90 2.97
C HIS A 17 -18.30 -5.67 1.89
N ASN A 18 -18.62 -5.97 0.63
CA ASN A 18 -17.69 -5.77 -0.49
C ASN A 18 -17.29 -4.30 -0.65
N ARG A 19 -18.25 -3.38 -0.52
CA ARG A 19 -17.99 -1.94 -0.55
C ARG A 19 -16.99 -1.54 0.54
N LYS A 20 -17.16 -2.02 1.77
CA LYS A 20 -16.23 -1.74 2.88
C LYS A 20 -14.82 -2.28 2.64
N ILE A 21 -14.70 -3.48 2.05
CA ILE A 21 -13.39 -4.06 1.71
C ILE A 21 -12.68 -3.21 0.65
N ILE A 22 -13.40 -2.81 -0.39
CA ILE A 22 -12.85 -1.99 -1.48
C ILE A 22 -12.43 -0.61 -0.96
N GLU A 23 -13.27 0.03 -0.13
CA GLU A 23 -12.93 1.32 0.49
C GLU A 23 -11.70 1.22 1.39
N LYS A 24 -11.57 0.14 2.18
CA LYS A 24 -10.41 -0.08 3.05
C LYS A 24 -9.12 -0.35 2.28
N SER A 25 -9.20 -0.92 1.07
CA SER A 25 -8.05 -1.06 0.18
C SER A 25 -7.58 0.28 -0.38
N THR A 26 -8.41 1.32 -0.32
CA THR A 26 -8.10 2.68 -0.79
C THR A 26 -7.69 3.55 0.40
N GLU A 27 -6.86 3.03 1.31
CA GLU A 27 -6.24 3.87 2.32
C GLU A 27 -5.39 4.94 1.61
N PRO A 28 -5.47 6.21 2.02
CA PRO A 28 -4.67 7.26 1.42
C PRO A 28 -3.19 6.89 1.54
N THR A 29 -2.47 6.93 0.42
CA THR A 29 -1.01 6.80 0.42
C THR A 29 -0.46 7.88 1.33
N LYS A 30 0.12 7.49 2.47
CA LYS A 30 0.74 8.44 3.39
C LYS A 30 2.00 8.97 2.72
N ASP A 31 2.04 10.27 2.47
CA ASP A 31 3.25 10.95 2.01
C ASP A 31 4.12 11.34 3.20
N CYS A 32 5.40 11.56 2.93
CA CYS A 32 6.41 11.86 3.92
C CYS A 32 6.42 13.32 4.30
N ASN A 33 6.55 13.57 5.59
CA ASN A 33 6.67 14.91 6.15
C ASN A 33 8.12 15.44 6.06
N CYS A 34 8.71 15.35 4.86
CA CYS A 34 10.07 15.82 4.60
C CYS A 34 10.14 17.35 4.70
N ARG A 35 11.11 17.87 5.46
CA ARG A 35 11.32 19.32 5.61
C ARG A 35 11.79 20.01 4.32
N LYS A 36 12.52 19.27 3.49
CA LYS A 36 12.94 19.67 2.15
C LYS A 36 12.33 18.71 1.13
N PRO A 37 11.37 19.14 0.31
CA PRO A 37 10.72 18.27 -0.67
C PRO A 37 11.70 17.68 -1.70
N GLU A 38 12.66 18.50 -2.15
CA GLU A 38 13.64 18.15 -3.20
C GLU A 38 14.60 17.01 -2.77
N GLU A 39 14.90 16.90 -1.48
CA GLU A 39 15.79 15.87 -0.92
C GLU A 39 15.01 14.65 -0.43
N CYS A 40 13.68 14.62 -0.61
CA CYS A 40 12.84 13.57 -0.04
C CYS A 40 12.93 12.27 -0.86
N PRO A 41 13.26 11.13 -0.23
CA PRO A 41 13.38 9.86 -0.94
C PRO A 41 12.03 9.42 -1.51
N MET A 42 12.08 8.66 -2.61
CA MET A 42 10.90 8.17 -3.35
C MET A 42 9.89 9.28 -3.69
N ASN A 43 10.35 10.51 -3.99
CA ASN A 43 9.50 11.65 -4.34
C ASN A 43 8.40 11.93 -3.30
N GLY A 44 8.72 11.84 -2.02
CA GLY A 44 7.73 12.04 -0.96
C GLY A 44 6.97 10.79 -0.54
N LYS A 45 7.19 9.63 -1.16
CA LYS A 45 6.45 8.38 -0.86
C LYS A 45 7.20 7.39 0.03
N CYS A 46 8.10 7.88 0.88
CA CYS A 46 8.91 7.06 1.78
C CYS A 46 8.12 6.20 2.79
N LEU A 47 6.83 6.51 3.07
CA LEU A 47 5.95 5.69 3.91
C LEU A 47 5.21 4.59 3.13
N SER A 48 5.62 4.32 1.89
CA SER A 48 5.12 3.16 1.13
C SER A 48 5.54 1.86 1.81
N SER A 49 4.58 1.00 2.09
CA SER A 49 4.82 -0.36 2.60
C SER A 49 5.08 -1.32 1.44
N GLN A 50 5.83 -2.39 1.69
CA GLN A 50 6.05 -3.49 0.73
C GLN A 50 6.70 -3.01 -0.59
N VAL A 51 7.81 -2.30 -0.47
CA VAL A 51 8.56 -1.76 -1.62
C VAL A 51 9.57 -2.79 -2.11
N VAL A 52 9.62 -2.99 -3.43
CA VAL A 52 10.69 -3.73 -4.11
C VAL A 52 11.67 -2.72 -4.69
N TYR A 53 12.96 -2.85 -4.39
CA TYR A 53 14.00 -1.98 -4.95
C TYR A 53 15.07 -2.80 -5.68
N ASN A 54 15.64 -2.20 -6.73
CA ASN A 54 16.76 -2.74 -7.48
C ASN A 54 17.95 -1.79 -7.32
N ALA A 55 19.11 -2.34 -6.95
CA ALA A 55 20.36 -1.62 -6.84
C ALA A 55 21.39 -2.27 -7.78
N THR A 56 21.89 -1.50 -8.75
CA THR A 56 23.01 -1.93 -9.59
C THR A 56 24.30 -1.40 -8.98
N VAL A 57 25.16 -2.31 -8.55
CA VAL A 57 26.48 -1.99 -8.00
C VAL A 57 27.53 -2.26 -9.08
N THR A 58 28.27 -1.23 -9.46
CA THR A 58 29.40 -1.36 -10.39
C THR A 58 30.70 -1.36 -9.61
N SER A 59 31.47 -2.44 -9.75
CA SER A 59 32.82 -2.57 -9.20
C SER A 59 33.78 -2.98 -10.33
N GLY A 60 34.68 -2.08 -10.70
CA GLY A 60 35.56 -2.26 -11.86
C GLY A 60 34.76 -2.40 -13.17
N ASN A 61 35.04 -3.45 -13.93
CA ASN A 61 34.34 -3.76 -15.20
C ASN A 61 33.06 -4.60 -15.00
N THR A 62 32.68 -4.90 -13.76
CA THR A 62 31.55 -5.77 -13.43
C THR A 62 30.43 -4.96 -12.81
N SER A 63 29.21 -5.14 -13.34
CA SER A 63 27.99 -4.59 -12.76
C SER A 63 27.11 -5.73 -12.28
N THR A 64 26.67 -5.67 -11.03
CA THR A 64 25.80 -6.68 -10.41
C THR A 64 24.53 -6.00 -9.94
N SER A 65 23.37 -6.56 -10.32
CA SER A 65 22.06 -6.07 -9.91
C SER A 65 21.56 -6.86 -8.71
N HIS A 66 21.12 -6.16 -7.67
CA HIS A 66 20.58 -6.72 -6.45
C HIS A 66 19.13 -6.26 -6.27
N VAL A 67 18.22 -7.21 -6.07
CA VAL A 67 16.82 -6.92 -5.76
C VAL A 67 16.56 -7.15 -4.28
N GLY A 68 16.00 -6.16 -3.61
CA GLY A 68 15.64 -6.21 -2.19
C GLY A 68 14.16 -5.95 -1.97
N LEU A 69 13.64 -6.52 -0.88
CA LEU A 69 12.25 -6.35 -0.45
C LEU A 69 12.25 -5.65 0.91
N ALA A 70 11.57 -4.51 0.99
CA ALA A 70 11.37 -3.77 2.23
C ALA A 70 9.90 -3.86 2.65
N GLY A 71 9.62 -4.64 3.71
CA GLY A 71 8.28 -4.74 4.26
C GLY A 71 7.85 -3.49 5.05
N GLY A 72 8.80 -2.84 5.72
CA GLY A 72 8.58 -1.64 6.52
C GLY A 72 8.69 -0.34 5.73
N THR A 73 8.21 0.76 6.33
CA THR A 73 8.36 2.12 5.80
C THR A 73 9.79 2.62 5.95
N PHE A 74 10.25 3.45 5.01
CA PHE A 74 11.54 4.12 5.10
C PHE A 74 11.44 5.29 6.11
N LYS A 75 12.31 5.31 7.13
CA LYS A 75 12.31 6.31 8.22
C LYS A 75 13.53 7.21 8.16
#